data_AF-H0QLJ1-F1
#
_entry.id   AF-H0QLJ1-F1
#
_cell.length_a   1.000
_cell.length_b   1.000
_cell.length_c   1.000
_cell.angle_alpha   90.00
_cell.angle_beta   90.00
_cell.angle_gamma   90.00
#
_symmetry.space_group_name_H-M   'P 1'
#
loop_
_entity.id
_entity.type
_entity.pdbx_description
1 polymer ?
#
loop_
_entity_poly.entity_id
_entity_poly.type
_entity_poly.pdbx_seq_one_letter_code
_entity_poly.pdbx_strand_id
1 'polypeptide(L)'
;MSDPEDTQPAQAAGPQAAVQPGEPGIQPAAQQAAGPSVASSAPQDDEEPVEGTTLDAGAADRAADAGQPKHASLQDLVDEPAKVMRIGTMIRQLLEEVKSAPLDDAARGRLAEIHERSIKELEDGLAPELVQELERISLPFPEDGTPSDAELRIAQAQLVGWLEGLFHGIQTAIAAQHAAREHTMAQMQLRQLPPGTVIAPGVVIGENGEPQRAKASQPGTDPLHPGRKEDPDHGPGQYL
;
A
#
# COMPACT_ATOMS: atom_id res chain seq x y z
N MET A 1 -1.42 35.17 -71.87
CA MET A 1 -0.37 34.57 -72.71
C MET A 1 0.94 35.13 -72.20
N SER A 2 1.89 34.42 -71.60
CA SER A 2 2.02 33.01 -71.20
C SER A 2 3.08 32.95 -70.07
N ASP A 3 3.12 31.80 -69.41
CA ASP A 3 3.82 31.32 -68.20
C ASP A 3 5.35 31.55 -67.99
N PRO A 4 5.88 31.19 -66.79
CA PRO A 4 7.18 31.54 -66.19
C PRO A 4 8.25 30.43 -66.29
N GLU A 5 9.50 30.75 -65.91
CA GLU A 5 10.55 29.80 -65.47
C GLU A 5 11.17 30.37 -64.19
N ASP A 6 11.00 29.74 -63.02
CA ASP A 6 11.82 28.64 -62.48
C ASP A 6 13.27 29.06 -62.17
N THR A 7 13.61 29.20 -60.89
CA THR A 7 14.97 28.97 -60.35
C THR A 7 14.91 28.93 -58.82
N GLN A 8 15.02 27.72 -58.29
CA GLN A 8 15.40 27.40 -56.92
C GLN A 8 16.89 27.01 -56.92
N PRO A 9 17.69 27.46 -55.95
CA PRO A 9 18.59 26.54 -55.22
C PRO A 9 18.73 26.97 -53.74
N ALA A 10 19.25 26.21 -52.78
CA ALA A 10 19.75 24.85 -52.69
C ALA A 10 19.74 24.45 -51.21
N GLN A 11 19.55 23.16 -50.96
CA GLN A 11 19.87 22.48 -49.71
C GLN A 11 21.39 22.47 -49.49
N ALA A 12 21.83 22.68 -48.24
CA ALA A 12 23.16 22.31 -47.79
C ALA A 12 23.04 21.42 -46.56
N ALA A 13 23.50 20.19 -46.72
CA ALA A 13 23.60 19.15 -45.71
C ALA A 13 25.02 19.08 -45.15
N GLY A 14 25.13 18.67 -43.87
CA GLY A 14 26.28 17.96 -43.32
C GLY A 14 26.94 18.60 -42.09
N PRO A 15 27.68 17.84 -41.25
CA PRO A 15 27.49 16.43 -40.87
C PRO A 15 27.56 16.18 -39.35
N GLN A 16 27.03 15.02 -38.93
CA GLN A 16 27.33 14.38 -37.64
C GLN A 16 28.69 13.66 -37.71
N ALA A 17 29.48 13.66 -36.63
CA ALA A 17 30.12 12.46 -36.04
C ALA A 17 31.13 12.81 -34.92
N ALA A 18 30.89 12.20 -33.76
CA ALA A 18 31.83 11.54 -32.82
C ALA A 18 33.10 12.26 -32.33
N VAL A 19 33.27 12.39 -31.01
CA VAL A 19 34.38 11.79 -30.20
C VAL A 19 34.01 11.80 -28.69
N GLN A 20 33.89 10.62 -28.09
CA GLN A 20 34.28 10.26 -26.70
C GLN A 20 35.38 9.17 -26.85
N PRO A 21 36.30 8.88 -25.89
CA PRO A 21 36.11 8.89 -24.43
C PRO A 21 37.34 9.34 -23.59
N GLY A 22 37.16 9.45 -22.27
CA GLY A 22 38.28 9.64 -21.32
C GLY A 22 37.83 9.75 -19.86
N GLU A 23 37.61 8.61 -19.21
CA GLU A 23 37.58 8.50 -17.74
C GLU A 23 38.99 8.61 -17.15
N PRO A 24 39.12 9.15 -15.93
CA PRO A 24 39.96 8.49 -14.93
C PRO A 24 39.16 8.16 -13.67
N GLY A 25 39.27 6.89 -13.28
CA GLY A 25 38.60 6.30 -12.13
C GLY A 25 38.98 6.92 -10.80
N ILE A 26 37.96 7.13 -9.97
CA ILE A 26 38.10 7.35 -8.54
C ILE A 26 37.49 6.12 -7.85
N GLN A 27 38.36 5.38 -7.16
CA GLN A 27 38.00 4.25 -6.32
C GLN A 27 37.18 4.76 -5.11
N PRO A 28 36.00 4.19 -4.80
CA PRO A 28 35.39 4.42 -3.50
C PRO A 28 35.99 3.44 -2.48
N ALA A 29 36.58 4.01 -1.44
CA ALA A 29 37.04 3.31 -0.25
C ALA A 29 35.87 2.59 0.44
N ALA A 30 36.09 1.32 0.77
CA ALA A 30 35.20 0.53 1.60
C ALA A 30 35.10 1.15 3.00
N GLN A 31 33.94 1.70 3.34
CA GLN A 31 33.63 2.16 4.69
C GLN A 31 32.61 1.20 5.30
N GLN A 32 33.07 0.47 6.30
CA GLN A 32 32.27 -0.43 7.14
C GLN A 32 31.15 0.36 7.82
N ALA A 33 29.91 0.07 7.44
CA ALA A 33 28.74 0.49 8.21
C ALA A 33 28.42 -0.60 9.24
N ALA A 34 28.74 -0.30 10.50
CA ALA A 34 28.24 -1.04 11.65
C ALA A 34 26.72 -0.84 11.74
N GLY A 35 25.97 -1.94 11.75
CA GLY A 35 24.52 -1.91 11.95
C GLY A 35 24.17 -1.52 13.40
N PRO A 36 23.05 -0.82 13.62
CA PRO A 36 22.57 -0.54 14.97
C PRO A 36 21.99 -1.82 15.61
N SER A 37 22.54 -2.16 16.77
CA SER A 37 22.10 -3.22 17.67
C SER A 37 20.72 -2.89 18.25
N VAL A 38 19.71 -3.68 17.92
CA VAL A 38 18.37 -3.62 18.52
C VAL A 38 18.39 -4.25 19.92
N ALA A 39 18.29 -3.42 20.95
CA ALA A 39 18.06 -3.88 22.31
C ALA A 39 16.56 -4.13 22.50
N SER A 40 16.20 -5.39 22.76
CA SER A 40 14.88 -5.79 23.26
C SER A 40 14.61 -5.12 24.60
N SER A 41 13.43 -4.55 24.76
CA SER A 41 12.85 -4.20 26.06
C SER A 41 11.42 -4.74 26.08
N ALA A 42 11.18 -5.68 26.99
CA ALA A 42 9.88 -6.31 27.22
C ALA A 42 8.96 -5.37 28.01
N PRO A 43 7.64 -5.44 27.83
CA PRO A 43 6.69 -4.70 28.67
C PRO A 43 6.47 -5.43 30.01
N GLN A 44 6.39 -4.65 31.10
CA GLN A 44 5.98 -5.14 32.43
C GLN A 44 4.47 -4.95 32.59
N ASP A 45 3.83 -6.03 33.03
CA ASP A 45 2.43 -6.11 33.44
C ASP A 45 2.19 -5.35 34.76
N ASP A 46 1.19 -4.48 34.78
CA ASP A 46 0.54 -3.98 35.99
C ASP A 46 -0.98 -4.02 35.74
N GLU A 47 -1.60 -5.16 36.05
CA GLU A 47 -3.06 -5.33 36.13
C GLU A 47 -3.47 -5.47 37.60
N GLU A 48 -4.18 -4.46 38.13
CA GLU A 48 -5.00 -4.62 39.34
C GLU A 48 -6.47 -4.89 38.92
N PRO A 49 -7.17 -5.85 39.56
CA PRO A 49 -8.54 -6.21 39.19
C PRO A 49 -9.54 -5.31 39.92
N VAL A 50 -10.38 -4.58 39.17
CA VAL A 50 -11.56 -3.90 39.73
C VAL A 50 -12.80 -4.76 39.56
N GLU A 51 -13.40 -5.09 40.70
CA GLU A 51 -14.58 -5.91 40.89
C GLU A 51 -15.87 -5.15 40.55
N GLY A 52 -16.76 -5.80 39.79
CA GLY A 52 -18.20 -5.78 40.04
C GLY A 52 -19.04 -4.66 39.40
N THR A 53 -19.69 -4.99 38.27
CA THR A 53 -21.13 -4.70 38.09
C THR A 53 -21.74 -5.75 37.18
N THR A 54 -22.60 -6.58 37.75
CA THR A 54 -23.48 -7.53 37.06
C THR A 54 -24.56 -6.76 36.31
N LEU A 55 -24.64 -6.90 34.99
CA LEU A 55 -25.82 -6.56 34.20
C LEU A 55 -26.27 -7.79 33.42
N ASP A 56 -27.27 -8.43 34.03
CA ASP A 56 -28.40 -9.17 33.47
C ASP A 56 -28.30 -9.70 32.02
N ALA A 57 -28.35 -11.02 31.93
CA ALA A 57 -28.54 -11.76 30.69
C ALA A 57 -30.01 -11.65 30.22
N GLY A 58 -30.24 -10.99 29.10
CA GLY A 58 -31.58 -10.93 28.52
C GLY A 58 -31.69 -10.21 27.18
N ALA A 59 -31.11 -10.77 26.11
CA ALA A 59 -31.58 -10.56 24.72
C ALA A 59 -30.84 -11.48 23.74
N ALA A 60 -31.15 -12.78 23.77
CA ALA A 60 -31.01 -13.61 22.57
C ALA A 60 -32.21 -13.35 21.67
N ASP A 61 -32.01 -12.56 20.62
CA ASP A 61 -32.50 -12.81 19.25
C ASP A 61 -32.48 -11.52 18.42
N ARG A 62 -31.31 -11.24 17.80
CA ARG A 62 -31.21 -10.55 16.51
C ARG A 62 -29.96 -11.04 15.80
N ALA A 63 -30.02 -12.29 15.33
CA ALA A 63 -29.15 -12.75 14.26
C ALA A 63 -29.89 -12.56 12.94
N ALA A 64 -29.65 -11.44 12.24
CA ALA A 64 -29.71 -11.35 10.78
C ALA A 64 -29.24 -9.97 10.33
N ASP A 65 -28.27 -9.99 9.41
CA ASP A 65 -27.73 -8.88 8.64
C ASP A 65 -26.72 -7.94 9.33
N ALA A 66 -25.65 -8.54 9.87
CA ALA A 66 -24.35 -7.84 9.87
C ALA A 66 -23.84 -7.87 8.43
N GLY A 67 -24.23 -6.86 7.65
CA GLY A 67 -23.67 -6.62 6.32
C GLY A 67 -22.15 -6.64 6.40
N GLN A 68 -21.52 -7.44 5.53
CA GLN A 68 -20.07 -7.36 5.31
C GLN A 68 -19.68 -5.88 5.22
N PRO A 69 -18.57 -5.44 5.86
CA PRO A 69 -18.08 -4.10 5.66
C PRO A 69 -17.91 -3.93 4.16
N LYS A 70 -18.77 -3.11 3.54
CA LYS A 70 -18.69 -2.80 2.13
C LYS A 70 -17.32 -2.16 1.99
N HIS A 71 -16.36 -2.89 1.43
CA HIS A 71 -15.04 -2.38 1.17
C HIS A 71 -15.23 -1.24 0.17
N ALA A 72 -15.16 0.00 0.67
CA ALA A 72 -15.38 1.20 -0.12
C ALA A 72 -14.40 1.17 -1.29
N SER A 73 -14.94 1.08 -2.50
CA SER A 73 -14.16 1.20 -3.72
C SER A 73 -13.65 2.64 -3.82
N LEU A 74 -12.57 2.89 -4.59
CA LEU A 74 -12.12 4.26 -4.93
C LEU A 74 -13.29 5.14 -5.38
N GLN A 75 -14.19 4.54 -6.16
CA GLN A 75 -15.39 5.16 -6.71
C GLN A 75 -16.41 5.59 -5.63
N ASP A 76 -16.36 4.96 -4.46
CA ASP A 76 -17.30 5.24 -3.36
C ASP A 76 -16.77 6.32 -2.40
N LEU A 77 -15.46 6.59 -2.44
CA LEU A 77 -14.80 7.57 -1.57
C LEU A 77 -14.47 8.88 -2.30
N VAL A 78 -14.23 8.82 -3.62
CA VAL A 78 -13.78 9.97 -4.40
C VAL A 78 -14.61 10.06 -5.68
N ASP A 79 -15.51 11.05 -5.71
CA ASP A 79 -16.42 11.29 -6.84
C ASP A 79 -15.68 11.84 -8.06
N GLU A 80 -14.69 12.73 -7.84
CA GLU A 80 -13.88 13.32 -8.92
C GLU A 80 -12.36 13.13 -8.70
N PRO A 81 -11.81 11.92 -8.94
CA PRO A 81 -10.40 11.62 -8.65
C PRO A 81 -9.42 12.57 -9.36
N ALA A 82 -9.70 12.92 -10.61
CA ALA A 82 -8.85 13.81 -11.39
C ALA A 82 -8.84 15.25 -10.82
N LYS A 83 -9.98 15.75 -10.32
CA LYS A 83 -10.08 17.08 -9.69
C LYS A 83 -9.26 17.10 -8.41
N VAL A 84 -9.48 16.14 -7.52
CA VAL A 84 -8.76 16.02 -6.24
C VAL A 84 -7.25 15.92 -6.44
N MET A 85 -6.78 15.10 -7.40
CA MET A 85 -5.35 15.00 -7.71
C MET A 85 -4.75 16.31 -8.22
N ARG A 86 -5.48 17.05 -9.07
CA ARG A 86 -5.05 18.35 -9.60
C ARG A 86 -4.91 19.38 -8.48
N ILE A 87 -5.91 19.46 -7.59
CA ILE A 87 -5.89 20.38 -6.44
C ILE A 87 -4.77 19.99 -5.47
N GLY A 88 -4.62 18.71 -5.13
CA GLY A 88 -3.54 18.24 -4.27
C GLY A 88 -2.14 18.55 -4.81
N THR A 89 -1.94 18.43 -6.13
CA THR A 89 -0.67 18.80 -6.79
C THR A 89 -0.41 20.31 -6.70
N MET A 90 -1.45 21.13 -6.92
CA MET A 90 -1.36 22.58 -6.76
C MET A 90 -0.97 22.98 -5.33
N ILE A 91 -1.63 22.43 -4.32
CA ILE A 91 -1.32 22.71 -2.91
C ILE A 91 0.12 22.33 -2.58
N ARG A 92 0.59 21.17 -3.06
CA ARG A 92 1.99 20.74 -2.85
C ARG A 92 3.00 21.72 -3.47
N GLN A 93 2.74 22.22 -4.68
CA GLN A 93 3.61 23.20 -5.32
C GLN A 93 3.65 24.51 -4.52
N LEU A 94 2.48 25.00 -4.08
CA LEU A 94 2.40 26.18 -3.22
C LEU A 94 3.15 26.01 -1.89
N LEU A 95 3.04 24.83 -1.27
CA LEU A 95 3.79 24.51 -0.05
C LEU A 95 5.30 24.58 -0.27
N GLU A 96 5.78 24.11 -1.41
CA GLU A 96 7.20 24.19 -1.74
C GLU A 96 7.66 25.64 -1.98
N GLU A 97 6.83 26.48 -2.59
CA GLU A 97 7.12 27.91 -2.74
C GLU A 97 7.22 28.62 -1.37
N VAL A 98 6.34 28.33 -0.42
CA VAL A 98 6.41 28.92 0.94
C VAL A 98 7.64 28.44 1.70
N LYS A 99 8.16 27.26 1.37
CA LYS A 99 9.40 26.74 1.96
C LYS A 99 10.65 27.31 1.31
N SER A 100 10.58 27.75 0.05
CA SER A 100 11.73 28.20 -0.72
C SER A 100 12.17 29.63 -0.37
N ALA A 101 11.21 30.51 -0.04
CA ALA A 101 11.48 31.89 0.31
C ALA A 101 10.43 32.50 1.27
N PRO A 102 10.79 33.50 2.09
CA PRO A 102 9.83 34.23 2.92
C PRO A 102 8.80 34.99 2.09
N LEU A 103 7.55 35.05 2.55
CA LEU A 103 6.46 35.76 1.87
C LEU A 103 6.17 37.13 2.50
N ASP A 104 5.76 38.07 1.65
CA ASP A 104 5.19 39.34 2.10
C ASP A 104 3.72 39.19 2.53
N ASP A 105 3.19 40.21 3.19
CA ASP A 105 1.83 40.18 3.76
C ASP A 105 0.76 39.97 2.67
N ALA A 106 0.94 40.55 1.49
CA ALA A 106 0.00 40.41 0.39
C ALA A 106 -0.02 38.98 -0.17
N ALA A 107 1.14 38.35 -0.33
CA ALA A 107 1.28 36.97 -0.77
C ALA A 107 0.68 36.00 0.27
N ARG A 108 0.92 36.23 1.57
CA ARG A 108 0.32 35.41 2.63
C ARG A 108 -1.20 35.52 2.66
N GLY A 109 -1.75 36.72 2.50
CA GLY A 109 -3.20 36.93 2.41
C GLY A 109 -3.82 36.18 1.22
N ARG A 110 -3.22 36.31 0.03
CA ARG A 110 -3.66 35.56 -1.15
C ARG A 110 -3.56 34.05 -0.95
N LEU A 111 -2.53 33.57 -0.26
CA LEU A 111 -2.34 32.14 -0.05
C LEU A 111 -3.37 31.55 0.93
N ALA A 112 -3.78 32.33 1.93
CA ALA A 112 -4.88 31.97 2.82
C ALA A 112 -6.20 31.79 2.03
N GLU A 113 -6.54 32.76 1.17
CA GLU A 113 -7.74 32.66 0.30
C GLU A 113 -7.67 31.44 -0.64
N ILE A 114 -6.50 31.16 -1.21
CA ILE A 114 -6.29 29.98 -2.05
C ILE A 114 -6.48 28.69 -1.24
N HIS A 115 -5.99 28.64 0.00
CA HIS A 115 -6.16 27.48 0.88
C HIS A 115 -7.64 27.19 1.14
N GLU A 116 -8.42 28.20 1.55
CA GLU A 116 -9.86 28.05 1.81
C GLU A 116 -10.63 27.62 0.56
N ARG A 117 -10.35 28.23 -0.58
CA ARG A 117 -10.97 27.84 -1.85
C ARG A 117 -10.57 26.41 -2.25
N SER A 118 -9.32 26.01 -1.99
CA SER A 118 -8.87 24.66 -2.30
C SER A 118 -9.59 23.62 -1.46
N ILE A 119 -9.88 23.90 -0.19
CA ILE A 119 -10.71 23.01 0.65
C ILE A 119 -12.09 22.84 0.03
N LYS A 120 -12.76 23.93 -0.36
CA LYS A 120 -14.09 23.85 -1.01
C LYS A 120 -14.06 23.04 -2.32
N GLU A 121 -13.03 23.25 -3.15
CA GLU A 121 -12.86 22.48 -4.39
C GLU A 121 -12.55 20.99 -4.12
N LEU A 122 -11.91 20.66 -3.01
CA LEU A 122 -11.71 19.27 -2.57
C LEU A 122 -13.03 18.67 -2.08
N GLU A 123 -13.79 19.39 -1.25
CA GLU A 123 -15.11 18.94 -0.75
C GLU A 123 -16.04 18.53 -1.90
N ASP A 124 -16.08 19.33 -2.97
CA ASP A 124 -16.86 19.04 -4.18
C ASP A 124 -16.48 17.72 -4.88
N GLY A 125 -15.25 17.23 -4.69
CA GLY A 125 -14.73 16.04 -5.35
C GLY A 125 -14.65 14.81 -4.45
N LEU A 126 -15.08 14.92 -3.19
CA LEU A 126 -14.98 13.88 -2.16
C LEU A 126 -16.36 13.40 -1.73
N ALA A 127 -16.45 12.11 -1.37
CA ALA A 127 -17.67 11.56 -0.80
C ALA A 127 -18.02 12.23 0.54
N PRO A 128 -19.32 12.26 0.94
CA PRO A 128 -19.78 12.97 2.15
C PRO A 128 -19.07 12.57 3.44
N GLU A 129 -18.64 11.31 3.57
CA GLU A 129 -17.90 10.82 4.74
C GLU A 129 -16.52 11.47 4.84
N LEU A 130 -15.82 11.63 3.71
CA LEU A 130 -14.51 12.28 3.65
C LEU A 130 -14.61 13.79 3.77
N VAL A 131 -15.70 14.40 3.28
CA VAL A 131 -15.99 15.82 3.53
C VAL A 131 -16.09 16.07 5.04
N GLN A 132 -16.88 15.28 5.76
CA GLN A 132 -17.01 15.39 7.22
C GLN A 132 -15.68 15.15 7.95
N GLU A 133 -14.85 14.24 7.46
CA GLU A 133 -13.51 14.05 7.99
C GLU A 133 -12.62 15.28 7.77
N LEU A 134 -12.60 15.81 6.55
CA LEU A 134 -11.84 16.99 6.17
C LEU A 134 -12.25 18.23 6.99
N GLU A 135 -13.54 18.48 7.15
CA GLU A 135 -14.07 19.59 7.95
C GLU A 135 -13.70 19.47 9.43
N ARG A 136 -13.61 18.25 9.97
CA ARG A 136 -13.23 18.02 11.37
C ARG A 136 -11.75 18.26 11.63
N ILE A 137 -10.88 18.03 10.64
CA ILE A 137 -9.43 18.20 10.79
C ILE A 137 -8.93 19.56 10.29
N SER A 138 -9.65 20.20 9.36
CA SER A 138 -9.29 21.51 8.83
C SER A 138 -9.74 22.61 9.80
N LEU A 139 -8.79 23.44 10.22
CA LEU A 139 -9.06 24.61 11.04
C LEU A 139 -8.94 25.87 10.17
N PRO A 140 -10.01 26.68 10.04
CA PRO A 140 -9.95 27.94 9.30
C PRO A 140 -8.93 28.91 9.91
N PHE A 141 -8.36 29.79 9.08
CA PHE A 141 -7.53 30.88 9.57
C PHE A 141 -8.38 31.91 10.34
N PRO A 142 -7.82 32.59 11.36
CA PRO A 142 -8.55 33.64 12.07
C PRO A 142 -8.89 34.81 11.13
N GLU A 143 -10.11 35.33 11.25
CA GLU A 143 -10.56 36.49 10.44
C GLU A 143 -9.76 37.77 10.74
N ASP A 144 -9.22 37.87 11.96
CA ASP A 144 -8.46 39.03 12.45
C ASP A 144 -6.97 38.89 12.17
N GLY A 145 -6.58 38.92 10.89
CA GLY A 145 -5.19 39.11 10.48
C GLY A 145 -4.69 38.17 9.39
N THR A 146 -3.52 38.48 8.85
CA THR A 146 -2.87 37.63 7.85
C THR A 146 -2.07 36.52 8.53
N PRO A 147 -2.29 35.24 8.18
CA PRO A 147 -1.52 34.14 8.77
C PRO A 147 -0.03 34.29 8.45
N SER A 148 0.80 33.75 9.34
CA SER A 148 2.25 33.67 9.17
C SER A 148 2.65 32.58 8.17
N ASP A 149 3.89 32.67 7.65
CA ASP A 149 4.46 31.62 6.79
C ASP A 149 4.43 30.24 7.47
N ALA A 150 4.58 30.20 8.78
CA ALA A 150 4.55 28.95 9.55
C ALA A 150 3.15 28.35 9.56
N GLU A 151 2.11 29.14 9.81
CA GLU A 151 0.72 28.69 9.78
C GLU A 151 0.32 28.20 8.39
N LEU A 152 0.70 28.94 7.33
CA LEU A 152 0.46 28.54 5.94
C LEU A 152 1.15 27.21 5.61
N ARG A 153 2.41 27.01 6.03
CA ARG A 153 3.14 25.75 5.82
C ARG A 153 2.46 24.57 6.53
N ILE A 154 2.03 24.74 7.77
CA ILE A 154 1.36 23.68 8.53
C ILE A 154 0.02 23.32 7.90
N ALA A 155 -0.81 24.31 7.58
CA ALA A 155 -2.12 24.08 6.98
C ALA A 155 -2.02 23.37 5.61
N GLN A 156 -1.09 23.79 4.76
CA GLN A 156 -0.87 23.14 3.46
C GLN A 156 -0.26 21.74 3.60
N ALA A 157 0.72 21.56 4.49
CA ALA A 157 1.33 20.25 4.74
C ALA A 157 0.31 19.24 5.27
N GLN A 158 -0.64 19.68 6.10
CA GLN A 158 -1.75 18.86 6.57
C GLN A 158 -2.59 18.34 5.41
N LEU A 159 -3.02 19.23 4.49
CA LEU A 159 -3.80 18.82 3.32
C LEU A 159 -3.01 17.88 2.41
N VAL A 160 -1.74 18.17 2.14
CA VAL A 160 -0.89 17.32 1.29
C VAL A 160 -0.74 15.93 1.91
N GLY A 161 -0.40 15.84 3.20
CA GLY A 161 -0.22 14.57 3.88
C GLY A 161 -1.52 13.76 3.99
N TRP A 162 -2.64 14.42 4.27
CA TRP A 162 -3.95 13.75 4.31
C TRP A 162 -4.34 13.20 2.93
N LEU A 163 -4.16 13.99 1.86
CA LEU A 163 -4.44 13.54 0.49
C LEU A 163 -3.53 12.38 0.06
N GLU A 164 -2.23 12.44 0.40
CA GLU A 164 -1.31 11.31 0.16
C GLU A 164 -1.78 10.04 0.87
N GLY A 165 -2.16 10.16 2.14
CA GLY A 165 -2.69 9.06 2.94
C GLY A 165 -3.97 8.46 2.34
N LEU A 166 -4.88 9.31 1.88
CA LEU A 166 -6.11 8.91 1.21
C LEU A 166 -5.81 8.09 -0.05
N PHE A 167 -5.01 8.63 -0.98
CA PHE A 167 -4.70 7.94 -2.23
C PHE A 167 -3.90 6.66 -1.99
N HIS A 168 -2.96 6.66 -1.03
CA HIS A 168 -2.20 5.47 -0.68
C HIS A 168 -3.08 4.38 -0.05
N GLY A 169 -4.00 4.76 0.84
CA GLY A 169 -4.96 3.84 1.45
C GLY A 169 -5.86 3.17 0.41
N ILE A 170 -6.36 3.95 -0.55
CA ILE A 170 -7.19 3.43 -1.64
C ILE A 170 -6.40 2.48 -2.56
N GLN A 171 -5.18 2.85 -2.95
CA GLN A 171 -4.33 1.98 -3.78
C GLN A 171 -4.01 0.67 -3.07
N THR A 172 -3.75 0.73 -1.75
CA THR A 172 -3.49 -0.45 -0.91
C THR A 172 -4.72 -1.36 -0.85
N ALA A 173 -5.91 -0.79 -0.67
CA ALA A 173 -7.15 -1.54 -0.66
C ALA A 173 -7.42 -2.22 -2.02
N ILE A 174 -7.19 -1.52 -3.13
CA ILE A 174 -7.33 -2.07 -4.48
C ILE A 174 -6.33 -3.21 -4.72
N ALA A 175 -5.07 -3.02 -4.37
CA ALA A 175 -4.04 -4.05 -4.50
C ALA A 175 -4.39 -5.32 -3.69
N ALA A 176 -4.90 -5.15 -2.46
CA ALA A 176 -5.38 -6.25 -1.65
C ALA A 176 -6.56 -6.99 -2.29
N GLN A 177 -7.51 -6.26 -2.89
CA GLN A 177 -8.63 -6.87 -3.63
C GLN A 177 -8.14 -7.67 -4.85
N HIS A 178 -7.17 -7.14 -5.61
CA HIS A 178 -6.58 -7.87 -6.74
C HIS A 178 -5.89 -9.16 -6.28
N ALA A 179 -5.06 -9.10 -5.24
CA ALA A 179 -4.40 -10.28 -4.69
C ALA A 179 -5.40 -11.34 -4.19
N ALA A 180 -6.48 -10.92 -3.51
CA ALA A 180 -7.53 -11.84 -3.05
C ALA A 180 -8.27 -12.51 -4.22
N ARG A 181 -8.54 -11.77 -5.30
CA ARG A 181 -9.14 -12.32 -6.53
C ARG A 181 -8.22 -13.32 -7.21
N GLU A 182 -6.95 -12.98 -7.37
CA GLU A 182 -5.93 -13.87 -7.95
C GLU A 182 -5.79 -15.15 -7.13
N HIS A 183 -5.74 -15.06 -5.80
CA HIS A 183 -5.70 -16.24 -4.92
C HIS A 183 -6.96 -17.11 -5.04
N THR A 184 -8.13 -16.50 -5.21
CA THR A 184 -9.39 -17.24 -5.43
C THR A 184 -9.37 -17.96 -6.78
N MET A 185 -8.90 -17.30 -7.85
CA MET A 185 -8.76 -17.90 -9.18
C MET A 185 -7.74 -19.04 -9.19
N ALA A 186 -6.59 -18.86 -8.54
CA ALA A 186 -5.59 -19.89 -8.40
C ALA A 186 -6.15 -21.13 -7.67
N GLN A 187 -6.87 -20.94 -6.55
CA GLN A 187 -7.52 -22.04 -5.85
C GLN A 187 -8.55 -22.78 -6.73
N MET A 188 -9.35 -22.05 -7.52
CA MET A 188 -10.29 -22.67 -8.46
C MET A 188 -9.60 -23.43 -9.58
N GLN A 189 -8.45 -22.96 -10.07
CA GLN A 189 -7.65 -23.69 -11.06
C GLN A 189 -7.08 -24.98 -10.46
N LEU A 190 -6.57 -24.93 -9.23
CA LEU A 190 -6.07 -26.12 -8.53
C LEU A 190 -7.16 -27.18 -8.33
N ARG A 191 -8.37 -26.78 -7.97
CA ARG A 191 -9.52 -27.69 -7.81
C ARG A 191 -10.01 -28.30 -9.13
N GLN A 192 -9.64 -27.73 -10.28
CA GLN A 192 -9.98 -28.25 -11.61
C GLN A 192 -8.91 -29.21 -12.16
N LEU A 193 -7.73 -29.28 -11.53
CA LEU A 193 -6.69 -30.22 -11.93
C LEU A 193 -7.09 -31.65 -11.56
N PRO A 194 -6.83 -32.65 -12.41
CA PRO A 194 -7.08 -34.05 -12.08
C PRO A 194 -6.34 -34.48 -10.80
N PRO A 195 -6.95 -35.32 -9.95
CA PRO A 195 -6.27 -35.95 -8.84
C PRO A 195 -4.96 -36.63 -9.28
N GLY A 196 -3.90 -36.49 -8.48
CA GLY A 196 -2.57 -37.01 -8.77
C GLY A 196 -1.67 -36.08 -9.59
N THR A 197 -2.17 -34.93 -10.06
CA THR A 197 -1.34 -33.92 -10.74
C THR A 197 -0.27 -33.39 -9.79
N VAL A 198 1.01 -33.48 -10.18
CA VAL A 198 2.14 -32.91 -9.44
C VAL A 198 2.20 -31.41 -9.69
N ILE A 199 2.02 -30.60 -8.63
CA ILE A 199 2.04 -29.13 -8.69
C ILE A 199 3.35 -28.55 -8.18
N ALA A 200 4.09 -29.28 -7.35
CA ALA A 200 5.45 -28.98 -6.94
C ALA A 200 6.18 -30.28 -6.54
N PRO A 201 7.53 -30.30 -6.45
CA PRO A 201 8.26 -31.48 -5.98
C PRO A 201 7.74 -31.95 -4.62
N GLY A 202 7.17 -33.17 -4.58
CA GLY A 202 6.57 -33.73 -3.37
C GLY A 202 5.18 -33.20 -3.00
N VAL A 203 4.51 -32.41 -3.85
CA VAL A 203 3.11 -31.95 -3.65
C VAL A 203 2.25 -32.34 -4.84
N VAL A 204 1.18 -33.08 -4.58
CA VAL A 204 0.20 -33.57 -5.57
C VAL A 204 -1.19 -33.06 -5.23
N ILE A 205 -2.04 -32.88 -6.23
CA ILE A 205 -3.48 -32.65 -6.00
C ILE A 205 -4.10 -33.94 -5.46
N GLY A 206 -4.66 -33.90 -4.25
CA GLY A 206 -5.40 -35.02 -3.65
C GLY A 206 -6.78 -35.23 -4.31
N GLU A 207 -7.47 -36.32 -3.96
CA GLU A 207 -8.83 -36.60 -4.47
C GLU A 207 -9.86 -35.50 -4.15
N ASN A 208 -9.60 -34.69 -3.12
CA ASN A 208 -10.45 -33.56 -2.75
C ASN A 208 -10.14 -32.26 -3.52
N GLY A 209 -9.20 -32.29 -4.48
CA GLY A 209 -8.79 -31.13 -5.25
C GLY A 209 -7.85 -30.17 -4.50
N GLU A 210 -7.33 -30.57 -3.35
CA GLU A 210 -6.41 -29.77 -2.54
C GLU A 210 -4.97 -30.28 -2.63
N PRO A 211 -3.96 -29.39 -2.53
CA PRO A 211 -2.55 -29.80 -2.47
C PRO A 211 -2.29 -30.66 -1.24
N GLN A 212 -1.78 -31.87 -1.46
CA GLN A 212 -1.32 -32.77 -0.42
C GLN A 212 0.15 -33.12 -0.66
N ARG A 213 0.94 -33.20 0.42
CA ARG A 213 2.30 -33.72 0.33
C ARG A 213 2.21 -35.19 -0.10
N ALA A 214 2.86 -35.55 -1.20
CA ALA A 214 2.95 -36.92 -1.66
C ALA A 214 3.51 -37.77 -0.52
N LYS A 215 2.77 -38.79 -0.08
CA LYS A 215 3.29 -39.76 0.89
C LYS A 215 4.51 -40.39 0.25
N ALA A 216 5.67 -40.26 0.89
CA ALA A 216 6.85 -41.02 0.51
C ALA A 216 6.45 -42.49 0.54
N SER A 217 6.58 -43.20 -0.59
CA SER A 217 6.43 -44.64 -0.64
C SER A 217 7.33 -45.22 0.45
N GLN A 218 6.74 -45.76 1.52
CA GLN A 218 7.50 -46.53 2.51
C GLN A 218 8.14 -47.69 1.74
N PRO A 219 9.48 -47.79 1.68
CA PRO A 219 10.10 -48.99 1.15
C PRO A 219 9.95 -50.08 2.22
N GLY A 220 9.10 -51.07 1.97
CA GLY A 220 9.12 -52.31 2.73
C GLY A 220 7.78 -52.74 3.31
N THR A 221 6.89 -53.25 2.47
CA THR A 221 5.99 -54.33 2.88
C THR A 221 6.01 -55.40 1.79
N ASP A 222 7.05 -56.25 1.82
CA ASP A 222 6.97 -57.59 1.25
C ASP A 222 6.58 -58.54 2.39
N PRO A 223 5.40 -59.17 2.39
CA PRO A 223 5.13 -60.31 3.24
C PRO A 223 5.14 -61.59 2.39
N LEU A 224 6.33 -61.98 1.92
CA LEU A 224 6.64 -63.38 1.62
C LEU A 224 7.73 -63.85 2.60
N HIS A 225 7.38 -63.99 3.88
CA HIS A 225 8.09 -64.92 4.77
C HIS A 225 7.26 -65.25 6.02
N PRO A 226 7.03 -66.54 6.33
CA PRO A 226 6.36 -66.96 7.53
C PRO A 226 7.35 -67.06 8.70
N GLY A 227 6.93 -66.57 9.87
CA GLY A 227 7.36 -67.06 11.18
C GLY A 227 8.75 -66.67 11.66
N ARG A 228 8.82 -65.64 12.51
CA ARG A 228 9.75 -65.64 13.63
C ARG A 228 9.09 -65.08 14.88
N LYS A 229 9.16 -65.87 15.94
CA LYS A 229 8.51 -65.69 17.23
C LYS A 229 8.91 -64.35 17.86
N GLU A 230 7.91 -63.67 18.41
CA GLU A 230 8.05 -62.55 19.33
C GLU A 230 8.84 -63.00 20.57
N ASP A 231 9.85 -62.23 20.94
CA ASP A 231 10.51 -62.33 22.25
C ASP A 231 10.26 -60.99 22.97
N PRO A 232 9.54 -60.97 24.10
CA PRO A 232 9.15 -59.73 24.76
C PRO A 232 10.13 -59.40 25.86
N ASP A 233 11.23 -58.73 25.55
CA ASP A 233 12.02 -58.07 26.60
C ASP A 233 12.95 -57.00 26.02
N HIS A 234 12.60 -55.72 26.19
CA HIS A 234 13.51 -54.64 26.62
C HIS A 234 12.75 -53.31 26.75
N GLY A 235 12.81 -52.74 27.95
CA GLY A 235 12.10 -51.54 28.38
C GLY A 235 12.69 -50.22 27.88
N PRO A 236 11.99 -49.09 28.16
CA PRO A 236 12.33 -47.79 27.61
C PRO A 236 13.52 -47.14 28.33
N GLY A 237 14.63 -46.99 27.60
CA GLY A 237 15.78 -46.17 28.00
C GLY A 237 15.59 -44.72 27.59
N GLN A 238 15.37 -43.89 28.60
CA GLN A 238 15.26 -42.43 28.55
C GLN A 238 16.68 -41.83 28.54
N TYR A 239 16.99 -40.99 27.55
CA TYR A 239 18.21 -40.17 27.58
C TYR A 239 17.83 -38.69 27.54
N LEU A 240 18.43 -37.98 28.50
CA LEU A 240 18.48 -36.52 28.67
C LEU A 240 19.12 -35.83 27.47
#